data_AF-A0A968T8C5-F1
#
_entry.id   AF-A0A968T8C5-F1
#
_cell.length_a   1.000
_cell.length_b   1.000
_cell.length_c   1.000
_cell.angle_alpha   90.00
_cell.angle_beta   90.00
_cell.angle_gamma   90.00
#
_symmetry.space_group_name_H-M   'P 1'
#
loop_
_entity.id
_entity.type
_entity.pdbx_description
1 polymer ?
#
loop_
_entity_poly.entity_id
_entity_poly.type
_entity_poly.pdbx_seq_one_letter_code
_entity_poly.pdbx_strand_id
1 'polypeptide(L)'
;MPTKGQCFIDNGWTLYTFGFGQSNDALLTTIAEATGGTFARLPTGDLVCAFQAVRAQIAGSTPATCTTYQITPNQTLTFPVTIPANQGQATFSTSWPGSDVVLTLVSPSGRVIDRATVAADVTHEVGPTFEVYTLTRPEAGTWTIELFGADVPPAGEPVTFGYITLPDTDPTPVITGVSPVAPVCVLRTSVSSADRTIVLRGTDFPAPRTSQNIQFRRSDTGAESLHMGIEVEWRSATEITLDIATVAPYLWPESPRVPLQVRLTDFDPATNGQIPLTPWGNVQIVIADNATACAP
;
A
#
# COMPACT_ATOMS: atom_id res chain seq x y z
N MET A 1 -37.27 23.99 5.20
CA MET A 1 -35.98 24.02 5.93
C MET A 1 -35.11 22.94 5.32
N PRO A 2 -33.82 23.19 5.03
CA PRO A 2 -32.94 22.13 4.55
C PRO A 2 -32.92 20.98 5.55
N THR A 3 -33.04 19.76 5.07
CA THR A 3 -32.94 18.53 5.86
C THR A 3 -31.59 18.51 6.58
N LYS A 4 -31.58 18.12 7.87
CA LYS A 4 -30.32 17.95 8.60
C LYS A 4 -29.48 16.92 7.84
N GLY A 5 -28.28 17.30 7.43
CA GLY A 5 -27.43 16.46 6.58
C GLY A 5 -27.33 16.90 5.10
N GLN A 6 -28.09 17.91 4.66
CA GLN A 6 -28.15 18.31 3.24
C GLN A 6 -26.77 18.58 2.62
N CYS A 7 -25.86 19.25 3.35
CA CYS A 7 -24.49 19.49 2.89
C CYS A 7 -23.74 18.19 2.55
N PHE A 8 -23.91 17.13 3.35
CA PHE A 8 -23.25 15.85 3.10
C PHE A 8 -23.83 15.16 1.87
N ILE A 9 -25.16 15.22 1.71
CA ILE A 9 -25.85 14.70 0.52
C ILE A 9 -25.36 15.42 -0.74
N ASP A 10 -25.28 16.75 -0.71
CA ASP A 10 -24.85 17.57 -1.84
C ASP A 10 -23.40 17.29 -2.26
N ASN A 11 -22.56 16.80 -1.34
CA ASN A 11 -21.18 16.38 -1.59
C ASN A 11 -21.02 14.87 -1.83
N GLY A 12 -22.11 14.10 -1.84
CA GLY A 12 -22.07 12.64 -1.99
C GLY A 12 -21.41 11.91 -0.83
N TRP A 13 -21.37 12.51 0.36
CA TRP A 13 -20.76 11.93 1.55
C TRP A 13 -21.78 11.12 2.35
N THR A 14 -21.47 9.85 2.55
CA THR A 14 -22.22 8.96 3.44
C THR A 14 -21.82 9.16 4.89
N LEU A 15 -22.80 9.33 5.77
CA LEU A 15 -22.60 9.48 7.21
C LEU A 15 -23.03 8.23 7.96
N TYR A 16 -22.10 7.71 8.76
CA TYR A 16 -22.36 6.70 9.78
C TYR A 16 -22.43 7.39 11.13
N THR A 17 -23.47 7.12 11.90
CA THR A 17 -23.70 7.84 13.17
C THR A 17 -23.69 6.89 14.35
N PHE A 18 -23.14 7.37 15.47
CA PHE A 18 -23.01 6.60 16.69
C PHE A 18 -23.63 7.31 17.87
N GLY A 19 -24.52 6.61 18.57
CA GLY A 19 -25.17 7.11 19.79
C GLY A 19 -24.43 6.65 21.04
N PHE A 20 -24.02 7.61 21.88
CA PHE A 20 -23.51 7.36 23.23
C PHE A 20 -24.44 7.95 24.29
N GLY A 21 -24.48 7.38 25.49
CA GLY A 21 -25.25 7.91 26.62
C GLY A 21 -26.70 8.25 26.24
N GLN A 22 -27.19 9.42 26.65
CA GLN A 22 -28.55 9.93 26.38
C GLN A 22 -28.66 10.67 25.02
N SER A 23 -27.93 10.21 24.00
CA SER A 23 -28.03 10.76 22.64
C SER A 23 -29.42 10.59 22.03
N ASN A 24 -29.76 11.48 21.09
CA ASN A 24 -31.01 11.43 20.36
C ASN A 24 -30.90 10.48 19.15
N ASP A 25 -31.16 9.20 19.39
CA ASP A 25 -31.05 8.12 18.40
C ASP A 25 -31.92 8.36 17.17
N ALA A 26 -33.13 8.90 17.34
CA ALA A 26 -34.03 9.18 16.23
C ALA A 26 -33.42 10.22 15.28
N LEU A 27 -32.79 11.25 15.84
CA LEU A 27 -32.07 12.25 15.06
C LEU A 27 -30.86 11.65 14.34
N LEU A 28 -30.04 10.85 15.03
CA LEU A 28 -28.84 10.23 14.46
C LEU A 28 -29.20 9.25 13.33
N THR A 29 -30.22 8.42 13.55
CA THR A 29 -30.79 7.53 12.53
C THR A 29 -31.23 8.30 11.30
N THR A 30 -32.00 9.38 11.49
CA THR A 30 -32.47 10.22 10.37
C THR A 30 -31.31 10.79 9.56
N ILE A 31 -30.22 11.23 10.21
CA ILE A 31 -29.05 11.79 9.53
C ILE A 31 -28.31 10.71 8.73
N ALA A 32 -28.09 9.53 9.32
CA ALA A 32 -27.39 8.45 8.66
C ALA A 32 -28.14 7.94 7.43
N GLU A 33 -29.43 7.62 7.60
CA GLU A 33 -30.27 7.10 6.51
C GLU A 33 -30.41 8.09 5.35
N ALA A 34 -30.51 9.39 5.63
CA ALA A 34 -30.59 10.44 4.61
C ALA A 34 -29.34 10.50 3.70
N THR A 35 -28.20 9.99 4.16
CA THR A 35 -26.92 9.96 3.42
C THR A 35 -26.54 8.56 2.91
N GLY A 36 -27.43 7.57 3.09
CA GLY A 36 -27.21 6.18 2.72
C GLY A 36 -26.33 5.39 3.70
N GLY A 37 -26.07 5.93 4.89
CA GLY A 37 -25.31 5.25 5.95
C GLY A 37 -26.22 4.60 6.99
N THR A 38 -25.63 4.19 8.11
CA THR A 38 -26.35 3.49 9.20
C THR A 38 -26.10 4.15 10.56
N PHE A 39 -27.05 3.96 11.47
CA PHE A 39 -26.92 4.32 12.88
C PHE A 39 -26.62 3.08 13.71
N ALA A 40 -25.70 3.22 14.67
CA ALA A 40 -25.47 2.22 15.70
C ALA A 40 -25.41 2.87 17.10
N ARG A 41 -26.00 2.20 18.09
CA ARG A 41 -25.81 2.57 19.49
C ARG A 41 -24.64 1.80 20.07
N LEU A 42 -23.71 2.52 20.69
CA LEU A 42 -22.49 1.92 21.24
C LEU A 42 -22.43 2.09 22.75
N PRO A 43 -21.88 1.10 23.48
CA PRO A 43 -21.49 1.32 24.86
C PRO A 43 -20.35 2.35 24.92
N THR A 44 -20.29 3.12 26.01
CA THR A 44 -19.19 4.07 26.26
C THR A 44 -17.89 3.29 26.43
N GLY A 45 -17.08 3.18 25.36
CA GLY A 45 -15.79 2.49 25.38
C GLY A 45 -15.51 1.64 24.15
N ASP A 46 -16.51 1.30 23.33
CA ASP A 46 -16.32 0.42 22.16
C ASP A 46 -16.35 1.18 20.83
N LEU A 47 -15.42 2.13 20.70
CA LEU A 47 -15.26 2.89 19.46
C LEU A 47 -14.45 2.12 18.42
N VAL A 48 -13.47 1.33 18.84
CA VAL A 48 -12.60 0.58 17.92
C VAL A 48 -13.42 -0.34 17.04
N CYS A 49 -14.30 -1.17 17.61
CA CYS A 49 -15.06 -2.14 16.82
C CYS A 49 -16.06 -1.47 15.89
N ALA A 50 -16.65 -0.36 16.34
CA ALA A 50 -17.55 0.42 15.53
C ALA A 50 -16.86 1.07 14.33
N PHE A 51 -15.68 1.66 14.52
CA PHE A 51 -14.88 2.22 13.42
C PHE A 51 -14.40 1.15 12.46
N GLN A 52 -13.96 -0.01 12.97
CA GLN A 52 -13.55 -1.13 12.12
C GLN A 52 -14.73 -1.68 11.31
N ALA A 53 -15.93 -1.76 11.89
CA ALA A 53 -17.13 -2.16 11.18
C ALA A 53 -17.52 -1.18 10.06
N VAL A 54 -17.43 0.13 10.30
CA VAL A 54 -17.68 1.14 9.25
C VAL A 54 -16.64 1.07 8.14
N ARG A 55 -15.34 0.95 8.47
CA ARG A 55 -14.28 0.78 7.46
C ARG A 55 -14.54 -0.45 6.58
N ALA A 56 -14.99 -1.55 7.19
CA ALA A 56 -15.32 -2.77 6.47
C ALA A 56 -16.50 -2.57 5.53
N GLN A 57 -17.58 -1.97 6.02
CA GLN A 57 -18.77 -1.71 5.22
C GLN A 57 -18.45 -0.81 4.02
N ILE A 58 -17.68 0.26 4.21
CA ILE A 58 -17.24 1.16 3.12
C ILE A 58 -16.43 0.39 2.07
N ALA A 59 -15.59 -0.55 2.50
CA ALA A 59 -14.78 -1.36 1.61
C ALA A 59 -15.51 -2.58 1.00
N GLY A 60 -16.77 -2.81 1.35
CA GLY A 60 -17.49 -4.03 0.94
C GLY A 60 -16.94 -5.32 1.57
N SER A 61 -16.21 -5.21 2.68
CA SER A 61 -15.61 -6.31 3.43
C SER A 61 -16.36 -6.60 4.72
N THR A 62 -16.10 -7.75 5.33
CA THR A 62 -16.57 -8.07 6.69
C THR A 62 -15.47 -7.72 7.68
N PRO A 63 -15.76 -6.97 8.77
CA PRO A 63 -14.75 -6.64 9.76
C PRO A 63 -14.28 -7.90 10.49
N ALA A 64 -13.01 -7.95 10.85
CA ALA A 64 -12.54 -8.98 11.78
C ALA A 64 -13.20 -8.78 13.15
N THR A 65 -13.48 -9.88 13.85
CA THR A 65 -14.03 -9.82 15.20
C THR A 65 -13.03 -9.17 16.14
N CYS A 66 -13.43 -8.08 16.79
CA CYS A 66 -12.66 -7.52 17.87
C CYS A 66 -12.51 -8.50 19.02
N THR A 67 -11.35 -8.44 19.69
CA THR A 67 -11.09 -9.23 20.88
C THR A 67 -10.78 -8.31 22.04
N THR A 68 -11.39 -8.58 23.18
CA THR A 68 -11.08 -7.89 24.43
C THR A 68 -10.21 -8.78 25.29
N TYR A 69 -9.11 -8.22 25.77
CA TYR A 69 -8.17 -8.88 26.68
C TYR A 69 -8.17 -8.17 28.03
N GLN A 70 -7.95 -8.92 29.11
CA GLN A 70 -7.62 -8.31 30.40
C GLN A 70 -6.11 -8.19 30.49
N ILE A 71 -5.61 -6.97 30.65
CA ILE A 71 -4.18 -6.69 30.76
C ILE A 71 -3.89 -6.15 32.16
N THR A 72 -2.87 -6.70 32.82
CA THR A 72 -2.35 -6.23 34.11
C THR A 72 -1.06 -5.42 33.94
N PRO A 73 -0.59 -4.68 34.96
CA PRO A 73 0.61 -3.86 34.84
C PRO A 73 1.85 -4.68 34.48
N ASN A 74 2.66 -4.17 33.55
CA ASN A 74 3.86 -4.82 32.98
C ASN A 74 3.60 -6.15 32.28
N GLN A 75 2.35 -6.51 32.00
CA GLN A 75 2.04 -7.69 31.20
C GLN A 75 2.18 -7.37 29.72
N THR A 76 2.83 -8.26 28.98
CA THR A 76 2.80 -8.29 27.52
C THR A 76 1.92 -9.45 27.07
N LEU A 77 0.91 -9.16 26.26
CA LEU A 77 0.15 -10.16 25.51
C LEU A 77 0.65 -10.19 24.08
N THR A 78 0.89 -11.40 23.57
CA THR A 78 1.37 -11.61 22.20
C THR A 78 0.44 -12.58 21.48
N PHE A 79 -0.04 -12.21 20.30
CA PHE A 79 -0.90 -13.07 19.49
C PHE A 79 -0.74 -12.81 17.99
N PRO A 80 -0.99 -13.81 17.13
CA PRO A 80 -0.85 -13.66 15.69
C PRO A 80 -2.09 -13.07 15.04
N VAL A 81 -1.89 -12.32 13.95
CA VAL A 81 -2.91 -11.88 13.00
C VAL A 81 -2.44 -12.21 11.58
N THR A 82 -3.32 -12.73 10.73
CA THR A 82 -2.98 -13.03 9.33
C THR A 82 -3.52 -11.95 8.40
N ILE A 83 -2.63 -11.31 7.64
CA ILE A 83 -2.98 -10.41 6.55
C ILE A 83 -2.98 -11.20 5.24
N PRO A 84 -4.08 -11.20 4.46
CA PRO A 84 -4.12 -11.83 3.15
C PRO A 84 -3.12 -11.20 2.16
N ALA A 85 -2.85 -11.88 1.04
CA ALA A 85 -2.14 -11.24 -0.06
C ALA A 85 -2.94 -10.09 -0.67
N ASN A 86 -2.23 -9.20 -1.39
CA ASN A 86 -2.82 -8.11 -2.18
C ASN A 86 -3.73 -7.18 -1.36
N GLN A 87 -3.29 -6.78 -0.17
CA GLN A 87 -3.97 -5.74 0.61
C GLN A 87 -3.29 -4.40 0.34
N GLY A 88 -4.08 -3.38 0.02
CA GLY A 88 -3.60 -2.01 -0.16
C GLY A 88 -3.48 -1.28 1.17
N GLN A 89 -4.17 -1.77 2.21
CA GLN A 89 -4.12 -1.19 3.55
C GLN A 89 -4.37 -2.24 4.64
N ALA A 90 -3.72 -2.07 5.79
CA ALA A 90 -4.16 -2.69 7.05
C ALA A 90 -4.24 -1.62 8.14
N THR A 91 -5.31 -1.66 8.93
CA THR A 91 -5.45 -0.82 10.13
C THR A 91 -5.50 -1.72 11.36
N PHE A 92 -4.67 -1.42 12.34
CA PHE A 92 -4.68 -2.03 13.67
C PHE A 92 -5.11 -0.98 14.68
N SER A 93 -5.97 -1.35 15.62
CA SER A 93 -6.53 -0.41 16.58
C SER A 93 -6.68 -1.06 17.95
N THR A 94 -6.32 -0.30 18.97
CA THR A 94 -6.52 -0.66 20.38
C THR A 94 -7.26 0.46 21.10
N SER A 95 -8.05 0.09 22.12
CA SER A 95 -8.67 1.06 23.02
C SER A 95 -8.79 0.51 24.43
N TRP A 96 -8.80 1.42 25.40
CA TRP A 96 -8.82 1.10 26.83
C TRP A 96 -9.54 2.20 27.63
N PRO A 97 -10.09 1.91 28.83
CA PRO A 97 -10.91 2.83 29.61
C PRO A 97 -10.25 4.15 30.07
N GLY A 98 -8.94 4.19 30.32
CA GLY A 98 -8.30 5.42 30.82
C GLY A 98 -6.81 5.37 31.16
N SER A 99 -6.15 4.24 30.97
CA SER A 99 -4.76 3.97 31.33
C SER A 99 -3.76 4.20 30.17
N ASP A 100 -2.61 3.54 30.13
CA ASP A 100 -1.71 3.52 28.96
C ASP A 100 -1.33 2.08 28.58
N VAL A 101 -1.68 1.70 27.35
CA VAL A 101 -1.35 0.41 26.74
C VAL A 101 -0.64 0.64 25.43
N VAL A 102 0.55 0.05 25.29
CA VAL A 102 1.40 0.19 24.10
C VAL A 102 1.07 -0.93 23.12
N LEU A 103 0.75 -0.56 21.88
CA LEU A 103 0.61 -1.48 20.75
C LEU A 103 1.92 -1.53 19.95
N THR A 104 2.47 -2.73 19.77
CA THR A 104 3.60 -3.00 18.88
C THR A 104 3.19 -4.04 17.83
N LEU A 105 3.60 -3.83 16.58
CA LEU A 105 3.36 -4.73 15.46
C LEU A 105 4.69 -5.30 14.97
N VAL A 106 4.76 -6.60 14.73
CA VAL A 106 5.90 -7.25 14.08
C VAL A 106 5.42 -7.91 12.79
N SER A 107 5.98 -7.47 11.67
CA SER A 107 5.68 -7.98 10.34
C SER A 107 6.19 -9.42 10.13
N PRO A 108 5.70 -10.13 9.10
CA PRO A 108 6.21 -11.44 8.69
C PRO A 108 7.73 -11.46 8.42
N SER A 109 8.29 -10.38 7.86
CA SER A 109 9.73 -10.24 7.64
C SER A 109 10.54 -9.95 8.92
N GLY A 110 9.87 -9.61 10.02
CA GLY A 110 10.48 -9.27 11.31
C GLY A 110 10.66 -7.77 11.54
N ARG A 111 10.23 -6.89 10.63
CA ARG A 111 10.15 -5.44 10.90
C ARG A 111 9.23 -5.17 12.09
N VAL A 112 9.75 -4.43 13.07
CA VAL A 112 9.01 -3.95 14.25
C VAL A 112 8.48 -2.54 13.98
N ILE A 113 7.22 -2.31 14.31
CA ILE A 113 6.52 -1.02 14.25
C ILE A 113 5.97 -0.72 15.64
N ASP A 114 6.42 0.37 16.22
CA ASP A 114 6.12 0.85 17.57
C ASP A 114 5.87 2.37 17.57
N ARG A 115 5.65 2.95 18.76
CA ARG A 115 5.38 4.39 18.94
C ARG A 115 6.50 5.31 18.44
N ALA A 116 7.72 4.81 18.29
CA ALA A 116 8.86 5.57 17.80
C ALA A 116 9.02 5.47 16.27
N THR A 117 8.25 4.60 15.61
CA THR A 117 8.38 4.32 14.20
C THR A 117 7.89 5.49 13.35
N VAL A 118 8.80 6.07 12.57
CA VAL A 118 8.51 7.08 11.56
C VAL A 118 8.87 6.51 10.19
N ALA A 119 7.86 6.13 9.41
CA ALA A 119 8.03 5.54 8.08
C ALA A 119 6.92 6.02 7.14
N ALA A 120 7.23 6.12 5.85
CA ALA A 120 6.32 6.68 4.85
C ALA A 120 5.04 5.84 4.65
N ASP A 121 5.11 4.54 4.95
CA ASP A 121 4.02 3.59 4.83
C ASP A 121 3.20 3.43 6.12
N VAL A 122 3.56 4.14 7.19
CA VAL A 122 2.93 4.04 8.52
C VAL A 122 2.31 5.37 8.90
N THR A 123 0.99 5.37 9.10
CA THR A 123 0.29 6.45 9.82
C THR A 123 -0.01 5.98 11.24
N HIS A 124 0.46 6.73 12.24
CA HIS A 124 0.25 6.43 13.65
C HIS A 124 -0.56 7.53 14.30
N GLU A 125 -1.64 7.14 14.97
CA GLU A 125 -2.48 8.02 15.76
C GLU A 125 -2.56 7.48 17.18
N VAL A 126 -2.12 8.29 18.15
CA VAL A 126 -2.19 7.96 19.57
C VAL A 126 -3.04 8.98 20.29
N GLY A 127 -3.98 8.51 21.09
CA GLY A 127 -4.83 9.32 21.95
C GLY A 127 -4.76 8.83 23.40
N PRO A 128 -5.47 9.50 24.32
CA PRO A 128 -5.44 9.14 25.74
C PRO A 128 -5.97 7.73 26.06
N THR A 129 -6.80 7.17 25.17
CA THR A 129 -7.54 5.91 25.40
C THR A 129 -7.53 5.00 24.18
N PHE A 130 -6.68 5.28 23.20
CA PHE A 130 -6.59 4.50 21.97
C PHE A 130 -5.24 4.66 21.29
N GLU A 131 -4.89 3.68 20.48
CA GLU A 131 -3.75 3.72 19.58
C GLU A 131 -4.11 3.03 18.26
N VAL A 132 -3.75 3.66 17.14
CA VAL A 132 -4.08 3.18 15.79
C VAL A 132 -2.85 3.27 14.90
N TYR A 133 -2.56 2.16 14.22
CA TYR A 133 -1.61 2.14 13.10
C TYR A 133 -2.37 1.84 11.82
N THR A 134 -2.16 2.65 10.79
CA THR A 134 -2.61 2.38 9.43
C THR A 134 -1.38 2.19 8.54
N LEU A 135 -1.26 1.00 7.96
CA LEU A 135 -0.17 0.60 7.07
C LEU A 135 -0.66 0.61 5.62
N THR A 136 0.09 1.23 4.71
CA THR A 136 -0.15 1.13 3.27
C THR A 136 0.61 -0.06 2.70
N ARG A 137 -0.07 -0.88 1.89
CA ARG A 137 0.48 -2.10 1.25
C ARG A 137 1.24 -3.00 2.24
N PRO A 138 0.57 -3.45 3.33
CA PRO A 138 1.20 -4.28 4.34
C PRO A 138 1.70 -5.61 3.77
N GLU A 139 2.78 -6.13 4.35
CA GLU A 139 3.27 -7.48 4.04
C GLU A 139 2.16 -8.53 4.26
N ALA A 140 1.99 -9.40 3.28
CA ALA A 140 1.11 -10.56 3.40
C ALA A 140 1.74 -11.61 4.31
N GLY A 141 0.93 -12.22 5.19
CA GLY A 141 1.39 -13.29 6.08
C GLY A 141 1.00 -13.05 7.54
N THR A 142 1.70 -13.75 8.43
CA THR A 142 1.42 -13.72 9.87
C THR A 142 2.19 -12.59 10.54
N TRP A 143 1.45 -11.60 11.02
CA TRP A 143 1.91 -10.53 11.87
C TRP A 143 1.82 -10.96 13.33
N THR A 144 2.77 -10.53 14.15
CA THR A 144 2.72 -10.68 15.61
C THR A 144 2.30 -9.36 16.22
N ILE A 145 1.25 -9.38 17.03
CA ILE A 145 0.72 -8.23 17.75
C ILE A 145 1.15 -8.34 19.20
N GLU A 146 1.66 -7.24 19.76
CA GLU A 146 2.00 -7.14 21.18
C GLU A 146 1.23 -6.00 21.84
N LEU A 147 0.61 -6.29 22.97
CA LEU A 147 -0.05 -5.31 23.84
C LEU A 147 0.66 -5.29 25.19
N PHE A 148 1.22 -4.15 25.57
CA PHE A 148 1.94 -3.99 26.84
C PHE A 148 1.24 -3.01 27.78
N GLY A 149 0.88 -3.46 28.98
CA GLY A 149 0.27 -2.63 30.03
C GLY A 149 1.27 -1.71 30.71
N ALA A 150 1.54 -0.54 30.12
CA ALA A 150 2.57 0.39 30.57
C ALA A 150 2.18 1.13 31.86
N ASP A 151 0.94 1.61 31.94
CA ASP A 151 0.36 2.21 33.14
C ASP A 151 -1.09 1.77 33.28
N VAL A 152 -1.32 0.68 34.01
CA VAL A 152 -2.63 0.03 34.16
C VAL A 152 -2.94 -0.12 35.66
N PRO A 153 -4.20 -0.14 36.12
CA PRO A 153 -4.51 -0.40 37.52
C PRO A 153 -4.02 -1.80 37.96
N PRO A 154 -3.72 -2.01 39.26
CA PRO A 154 -3.29 -3.32 39.77
C PRO A 154 -4.26 -4.48 39.48
N ALA A 155 -5.56 -4.18 39.37
CA ALA A 155 -6.59 -5.16 39.04
C ALA A 155 -6.64 -5.51 37.53
N GLY A 156 -5.87 -4.81 36.70
CA GLY A 156 -5.95 -4.84 35.25
C GLY A 156 -7.11 -4.02 34.70
N GLU A 157 -7.17 -3.96 33.38
CA GLU A 157 -8.29 -3.36 32.65
C GLU A 157 -8.62 -4.11 31.35
N PRO A 158 -9.86 -3.99 30.84
CA PRO A 158 -10.20 -4.51 29.53
C PRO A 158 -9.59 -3.65 28.42
N VAL A 159 -8.81 -4.27 27.55
CA VAL A 159 -8.23 -3.67 26.35
C VAL A 159 -8.85 -4.33 25.13
N THR A 160 -9.48 -3.53 24.26
CA THR A 160 -10.08 -4.02 23.03
C THR A 160 -9.11 -3.83 21.88
N PHE A 161 -8.82 -4.90 21.14
CA PHE A 161 -8.06 -4.90 19.92
C PHE A 161 -8.95 -5.27 18.73
N GLY A 162 -8.77 -4.57 17.62
CA GLY A 162 -9.37 -4.89 16.34
C GLY A 162 -8.45 -4.53 15.19
N TYR A 163 -8.65 -5.18 14.05
CA TYR A 163 -7.95 -4.84 12.82
C TYR A 163 -8.85 -5.03 11.61
N ILE A 164 -8.49 -4.38 10.51
CA ILE A 164 -9.10 -4.59 9.21
C ILE A 164 -8.04 -4.49 8.12
N THR A 165 -8.24 -5.23 7.04
CA THR A 165 -7.47 -5.08 5.81
C THR A 165 -8.40 -4.67 4.68
N LEU A 166 -7.90 -3.79 3.81
CA LEU A 166 -8.58 -3.41 2.59
C LEU A 166 -7.81 -4.01 1.41
N PRO A 167 -8.48 -4.75 0.50
CA PRO A 167 -7.85 -5.22 -0.72
C PRO A 167 -7.20 -4.06 -1.47
N ASP A 168 -6.07 -4.35 -2.11
CA ASP A 168 -5.47 -3.40 -3.02
C ASP A 168 -6.39 -3.28 -4.24
N THR A 169 -7.08 -2.15 -4.35
CA THR A 169 -7.93 -1.83 -5.49
C THR A 169 -7.19 -1.05 -6.55
N ASP A 170 -5.91 -0.71 -6.31
CA ASP A 170 -5.11 -0.08 -7.35
C ASP A 170 -4.96 -1.08 -8.51
N PRO A 171 -5.34 -0.68 -9.72
CA PRO A 171 -5.27 -1.57 -10.85
C PRO A 171 -3.81 -1.98 -11.08
N THR A 172 -3.57 -3.29 -11.22
CA THR A 172 -2.23 -3.80 -11.46
C THR A 172 -1.71 -3.28 -12.80
N PRO A 173 -0.54 -2.62 -12.84
CA PRO A 173 -0.02 -2.11 -14.10
C PRO A 173 0.21 -3.25 -15.09
N VAL A 174 -0.04 -2.98 -16.36
CA VAL A 174 0.20 -3.95 -17.44
C VAL A 174 1.01 -3.30 -18.54
N ILE A 175 2.16 -3.87 -18.87
CA ILE A 175 2.91 -3.48 -20.07
C ILE A 175 2.28 -4.20 -21.27
N THR A 176 1.64 -3.44 -22.15
CA THR A 176 0.96 -3.97 -23.35
C THR A 176 1.80 -3.79 -24.61
N GLY A 177 2.82 -2.93 -24.59
CA GLY A 177 3.70 -2.72 -25.73
C GLY A 177 5.01 -2.03 -25.37
N VAL A 178 5.99 -2.19 -26.24
CA VAL A 178 7.28 -1.51 -26.18
C VAL A 178 7.58 -0.92 -27.56
N SER A 179 8.34 0.17 -27.61
CA SER A 179 8.80 0.77 -28.86
C SER A 179 10.21 1.32 -28.69
N PRO A 180 11.13 1.10 -29.64
CA PRO A 180 10.97 0.25 -30.83
C PRO A 180 10.88 -1.25 -30.48
N VAL A 181 10.26 -2.04 -31.37
CA VAL A 181 10.23 -3.52 -31.30
C VAL A 181 11.24 -4.09 -32.28
N ALA A 182 11.85 -5.23 -31.95
CA ALA A 182 12.69 -5.99 -32.88
C ALA A 182 12.00 -6.17 -34.25
N PRO A 183 12.73 -6.05 -35.37
CA PRO A 183 14.19 -6.01 -35.48
C PRO A 183 14.82 -4.61 -35.30
N VAL A 184 14.05 -3.57 -35.00
CA VAL A 184 14.60 -2.23 -34.74
C VAL A 184 15.16 -2.17 -33.33
N CYS A 185 16.39 -1.69 -33.19
CA CYS A 185 17.06 -1.55 -31.91
C CYS A 185 17.07 -0.11 -31.42
N VAL A 186 17.20 0.01 -30.11
CA VAL A 186 17.57 1.25 -29.44
C VAL A 186 19.09 1.37 -29.49
N LEU A 187 19.61 2.49 -29.98
CA LEU A 187 21.02 2.69 -30.25
C LEU A 187 21.69 3.46 -29.12
N ARG A 188 22.40 2.78 -28.20
CA ARG A 188 22.94 3.37 -26.96
C ARG A 188 23.84 4.58 -27.18
N THR A 189 24.59 4.60 -28.27
CA THR A 189 25.54 5.67 -28.58
C THR A 189 25.04 6.67 -29.63
N SER A 190 23.77 6.57 -30.06
CA SER A 190 23.23 7.52 -31.04
C SER A 190 23.23 8.93 -30.45
N VAL A 191 23.46 9.95 -31.28
CA VAL A 191 23.31 11.36 -30.88
C VAL A 191 21.84 11.79 -30.85
N SER A 192 20.97 11.08 -31.57
CA SER A 192 19.53 11.32 -31.63
C SER A 192 18.82 10.68 -30.43
N SER A 193 18.13 11.49 -29.62
CA SER A 193 17.33 10.95 -28.51
C SER A 193 16.22 10.01 -28.98
N ALA A 194 15.68 10.23 -30.18
CA ALA A 194 14.65 9.36 -30.75
C ALA A 194 15.16 7.92 -30.96
N ASP A 195 16.42 7.74 -31.36
CA ASP A 195 17.02 6.42 -31.55
C ASP A 195 17.44 5.77 -30.22
N ARG A 196 17.55 6.56 -29.16
CA ARG A 196 17.92 6.12 -27.81
C ARG A 196 16.72 5.87 -26.89
N THR A 197 15.52 6.28 -27.31
CA THR A 197 14.34 6.25 -26.44
C THR A 197 13.65 4.89 -26.52
N ILE A 198 13.43 4.30 -25.35
CA ILE A 198 12.45 3.24 -25.14
C ILE A 198 11.13 3.90 -24.70
N VAL A 199 10.04 3.50 -25.32
CA VAL A 199 8.68 3.84 -24.89
C VAL A 199 7.99 2.55 -24.46
N LEU A 200 7.54 2.50 -23.21
CA LEU A 200 6.64 1.46 -22.72
C LEU A 200 5.21 1.98 -22.80
N ARG A 201 4.31 1.15 -23.32
CA ARG A 201 2.87 1.41 -23.36
C ARG A 201 2.15 0.39 -22.50
N GLY A 202 1.09 0.82 -21.84
CA GLY A 202 0.37 -0.01 -20.89
C GLY A 202 -0.91 0.60 -20.39
N THR A 203 -1.42 -0.01 -19.32
CA THR A 203 -2.48 0.55 -18.50
C THR A 203 -2.00 0.64 -17.06
N ASP A 204 -2.59 1.56 -16.31
CA ASP A 204 -2.45 1.65 -14.87
C ASP A 204 -1.01 1.82 -14.39
N PHE A 205 -0.17 2.42 -15.24
CA PHE A 205 1.17 2.78 -14.85
C PHE A 205 1.12 3.79 -13.69
N PRO A 206 1.97 3.58 -12.67
CA PRO A 206 2.03 4.49 -11.54
C PRO A 206 2.46 5.88 -12.03
N ALA A 207 1.72 6.91 -11.63
CA ALA A 207 2.00 8.29 -12.01
C ALA A 207 1.94 9.22 -10.78
N PRO A 208 2.88 10.16 -10.64
CA PRO A 208 4.29 9.90 -10.39
C PRO A 208 4.66 10.12 -8.90
N ARG A 209 5.73 9.43 -8.48
CA ARG A 209 6.44 9.49 -7.18
C ARG A 209 5.79 8.71 -6.02
N THR A 210 6.31 7.51 -5.74
CA THR A 210 6.61 7.11 -4.34
C THR A 210 7.69 6.01 -4.22
N SER A 211 7.77 5.04 -5.14
CA SER A 211 8.71 3.90 -4.95
C SER A 211 8.95 3.00 -6.18
N GLN A 212 8.27 3.25 -7.31
CA GLN A 212 8.24 2.32 -8.45
C GLN A 212 9.46 2.47 -9.37
N ASN A 213 9.89 1.34 -9.93
CA ASN A 213 11.08 1.22 -10.76
C ASN A 213 10.82 0.37 -12.01
N ILE A 214 11.67 0.51 -13.01
CA ILE A 214 11.81 -0.41 -14.13
C ILE A 214 12.98 -1.35 -13.86
N GLN A 215 12.83 -2.61 -14.22
CA GLN A 215 13.93 -3.57 -14.26
C GLN A 215 13.99 -4.24 -15.64
N PHE A 216 15.20 -4.46 -16.14
CA PHE A 216 15.45 -5.22 -17.36
C PHE A 216 16.01 -6.60 -17.04
N ARG A 217 15.75 -7.53 -17.96
CA ARG A 217 16.36 -8.86 -17.97
C ARG A 217 16.83 -9.23 -19.36
N ARG A 218 18.04 -9.73 -19.47
CA ARG A 218 18.56 -10.35 -20.68
C ARG A 218 17.70 -11.53 -21.09
N SER A 219 17.13 -11.49 -22.28
CA SER A 219 16.26 -12.58 -22.75
C SER A 219 17.05 -13.83 -23.16
N ASP A 220 18.36 -13.70 -23.38
CA ASP A 220 19.27 -14.78 -23.78
C ASP A 220 19.92 -15.49 -22.59
N THR A 221 20.28 -14.76 -21.53
CA THR A 221 20.98 -15.33 -20.36
C THR A 221 20.13 -15.37 -19.09
N GLY A 222 19.04 -14.61 -19.04
CA GLY A 222 18.24 -14.42 -17.83
C GLY A 222 18.85 -13.48 -16.79
N ALA A 223 20.02 -12.86 -17.07
CA ALA A 223 20.64 -11.91 -16.15
C ALA A 223 19.75 -10.66 -15.97
N GLU A 224 19.58 -10.20 -14.73
CA GLU A 224 18.75 -9.04 -14.40
C GLU A 224 19.61 -7.78 -14.19
N SER A 225 19.05 -6.61 -14.52
CA SER A 225 19.67 -5.31 -14.27
C SER A 225 19.39 -4.80 -12.85
N LEU A 226 20.01 -3.67 -12.53
CA LEU A 226 19.58 -2.77 -11.45
C LEU A 226 18.13 -2.31 -11.66
N HIS A 227 17.51 -1.78 -10.59
CA HIS A 227 16.21 -1.12 -10.64
C HIS A 227 16.39 0.37 -10.94
N MET A 228 15.69 0.89 -11.94
CA MET A 228 15.79 2.27 -12.41
C MET A 228 14.49 3.02 -12.08
N GLY A 229 14.59 4.12 -11.34
CA GLY A 229 13.43 4.87 -10.87
C GLY A 229 13.45 6.30 -11.35
N ILE A 230 14.48 7.04 -10.93
CA ILE A 230 14.63 8.47 -11.22
C ILE A 230 15.08 8.76 -12.66
N GLU A 231 15.69 7.77 -13.32
CA GLU A 231 16.14 7.85 -14.71
C GLU A 231 14.97 7.69 -15.70
N VAL A 232 13.81 7.26 -15.19
CA VAL A 232 12.62 6.91 -15.95
C VAL A 232 11.62 8.07 -15.93
N GLU A 233 11.07 8.40 -17.09
CA GLU A 233 10.06 9.43 -17.21
C GLU A 233 8.65 8.82 -17.32
N TRP A 234 7.94 8.88 -16.20
CA TRP A 234 6.55 8.43 -16.07
C TRP A 234 5.60 9.47 -16.68
N ARG A 235 5.33 9.35 -17.99
CA ARG A 235 4.57 10.35 -18.76
C ARG A 235 3.08 10.37 -18.38
N SER A 236 2.49 9.20 -18.17
CA SER A 236 1.07 9.04 -17.85
C SER A 236 0.78 7.65 -17.27
N ALA A 237 -0.48 7.38 -16.91
CA ALA A 237 -0.95 6.04 -16.56
C ALA A 237 -0.85 5.02 -17.71
N THR A 238 -0.46 5.43 -18.92
CA THR A 238 -0.39 4.54 -20.09
C THR A 238 0.95 4.58 -20.82
N GLU A 239 1.87 5.46 -20.42
CA GLU A 239 3.12 5.67 -21.14
C GLU A 239 4.28 5.99 -20.20
N ILE A 240 5.40 5.32 -20.42
CA ILE A 240 6.68 5.55 -19.75
C ILE A 240 7.75 5.69 -20.81
N THR A 241 8.67 6.65 -20.65
CA THR A 241 9.80 6.86 -21.56
C THR A 241 11.14 6.78 -20.84
N LEU A 242 12.14 6.19 -21.49
CA LEU A 242 13.50 6.07 -20.98
C LEU A 242 14.50 6.35 -22.10
N ASP A 243 15.35 7.36 -21.96
CA ASP A 243 16.53 7.54 -22.83
C ASP A 243 17.61 6.55 -22.36
N ILE A 244 17.91 5.54 -23.17
CA ILE A 244 18.82 4.46 -22.77
C ILE A 244 20.22 4.99 -22.42
N ALA A 245 20.65 6.15 -22.92
CA ALA A 245 21.97 6.70 -22.60
C ALA A 245 22.16 6.98 -21.11
N THR A 246 21.08 7.23 -20.36
CA THR A 246 21.16 7.49 -18.92
C THR A 246 21.52 6.25 -18.11
N VAL A 247 21.17 5.07 -18.63
CA VAL A 247 21.34 3.78 -17.94
C VAL A 247 22.26 2.80 -18.67
N ALA A 248 22.67 3.10 -19.91
CA ALA A 248 23.49 2.24 -20.76
C ALA A 248 24.76 1.70 -20.09
N PRO A 249 25.51 2.48 -19.27
CA PRO A 249 26.69 1.97 -18.56
C PRO A 249 26.38 0.79 -17.62
N TYR A 250 25.12 0.65 -17.20
CA TYR A 250 24.66 -0.39 -16.27
C TYR A 250 23.95 -1.57 -16.96
N LEU A 251 23.82 -1.53 -18.30
CA LEU A 251 23.09 -2.53 -19.08
C LEU A 251 24.04 -3.35 -19.96
N TRP A 252 24.94 -4.10 -19.33
CA TRP A 252 25.88 -5.00 -20.01
C TRP A 252 26.71 -4.27 -21.09
N PRO A 253 27.57 -3.31 -20.68
CA PRO A 253 28.37 -2.51 -21.62
C PRO A 253 29.37 -3.33 -22.43
N GLU A 254 29.69 -4.55 -21.99
CA GLU A 254 30.57 -5.48 -22.69
C GLU A 254 29.92 -6.16 -23.91
N SER A 255 28.58 -6.11 -24.00
CA SER A 255 27.82 -6.76 -25.06
C SER A 255 27.29 -5.72 -26.06
N PRO A 256 27.75 -5.72 -27.33
CA PRO A 256 27.38 -4.68 -28.30
C PRO A 256 25.92 -4.77 -28.77
N ARG A 257 25.26 -5.89 -28.48
CA ARG A 257 23.86 -6.18 -28.79
C ARG A 257 23.27 -6.99 -27.65
N VAL A 258 22.19 -6.50 -27.04
CA VAL A 258 21.56 -7.15 -25.88
C VAL A 258 20.04 -7.18 -26.08
N PRO A 259 19.44 -8.37 -26.17
CA PRO A 259 17.98 -8.49 -26.17
C PRO A 259 17.45 -8.48 -24.73
N LEU A 260 16.40 -7.71 -24.49
CA LEU A 260 15.87 -7.37 -23.17
C LEU A 260 14.38 -7.66 -23.07
N GLN A 261 13.98 -8.12 -21.90
CA GLN A 261 12.62 -8.04 -21.37
C GLN A 261 12.57 -6.97 -20.28
N VAL A 262 11.38 -6.47 -20.01
CA VAL A 262 11.14 -5.39 -19.05
C VAL A 262 10.00 -5.76 -18.11
N ARG A 263 10.08 -5.32 -16.85
CA ARG A 263 8.98 -5.35 -15.88
C ARG A 263 8.97 -4.08 -15.05
N LEU A 264 7.84 -3.80 -14.41
CA LEU A 264 7.76 -2.80 -13.34
C LEU A 264 7.95 -3.48 -11.99
N THR A 265 8.62 -2.80 -11.08
CA THR A 265 8.79 -3.20 -9.69
C THR A 265 8.42 -2.05 -8.77
N ASP A 266 8.24 -2.34 -7.50
CA ASP A 266 8.04 -1.36 -6.45
C ASP A 266 9.01 -1.59 -5.31
N PHE A 267 9.57 -0.52 -4.76
CA PHE A 267 10.44 -0.63 -3.60
C PHE A 267 9.62 -0.92 -2.34
N ASP A 268 9.98 -2.00 -1.67
CA ASP A 268 9.41 -2.38 -0.38
C ASP A 268 10.37 -1.94 0.75
N PRO A 269 10.01 -0.91 1.53
CA PRO A 269 10.86 -0.42 2.60
C PRO A 269 11.00 -1.43 3.75
N ALA A 270 10.08 -2.39 3.90
CA ALA A 270 10.13 -3.33 5.00
C ALA A 270 11.22 -4.39 4.79
N THR A 271 11.34 -4.89 3.56
CA THR A 271 12.39 -5.83 3.18
C THR A 271 13.65 -5.16 2.63
N ASN A 272 13.62 -3.82 2.45
CA ASN A 272 14.60 -3.09 1.65
C ASN A 272 14.78 -3.73 0.25
N GLY A 273 13.67 -4.26 -0.28
CA GLY A 273 13.61 -5.12 -1.45
C GLY A 273 12.78 -4.52 -2.58
N GLN A 274 12.56 -5.30 -3.63
CA GLN A 274 11.77 -4.89 -4.80
C GLN A 274 10.70 -5.95 -5.08
N ILE A 275 9.44 -5.50 -5.13
CA ILE A 275 8.28 -6.35 -5.42
C ILE A 275 7.93 -6.19 -6.91
N PRO A 276 7.90 -7.27 -7.70
CA PRO A 276 7.43 -7.19 -9.08
C PRO A 276 5.95 -6.77 -9.13
N LEU A 277 5.67 -5.66 -9.83
CA LEU A 277 4.31 -5.23 -10.13
C LEU A 277 3.77 -5.89 -11.40
N THR A 278 4.66 -6.22 -12.33
CA THR A 278 4.31 -6.93 -13.56
C THR A 278 5.16 -8.19 -13.73
N PRO A 279 4.66 -9.22 -14.44
CA PRO A 279 5.54 -10.25 -14.96
C PRO A 279 6.56 -9.64 -15.95
N TRP A 280 7.56 -10.43 -16.31
CA TRP A 280 8.46 -10.08 -17.41
C TRP A 280 7.67 -9.95 -18.72
N GLY A 281 7.88 -8.84 -19.43
CA GLY A 281 7.23 -8.58 -20.71
C GLY A 281 7.53 -9.66 -21.76
N ASN A 282 6.52 -9.99 -22.55
CA ASN A 282 6.62 -10.98 -23.63
C ASN A 282 7.27 -10.42 -24.91
N VAL A 283 7.40 -9.08 -25.01
CA VAL A 283 8.00 -8.41 -26.16
C VAL A 283 9.46 -8.09 -25.87
N GLN A 284 10.34 -8.44 -26.80
CA GLN A 284 11.77 -8.18 -26.70
C GLN A 284 12.13 -6.81 -27.26
N ILE A 285 12.89 -6.05 -26.47
CA ILE A 285 13.58 -4.83 -26.89
C ILE A 285 15.01 -5.22 -27.19
N VAL A 286 15.61 -4.74 -28.28
CA VAL A 286 17.05 -4.93 -28.52
C VAL A 286 17.74 -3.60 -28.29
N ILE A 287 18.75 -3.58 -27.42
CA ILE A 287 19.67 -2.45 -27.28
C ILE A 287 20.98 -2.79 -28.00
N ALA A 288 21.47 -1.88 -28.84
CA ALA A 288 22.70 -2.07 -29.59
C ALA A 288 23.59 -0.84 -29.45
N ASP A 289 24.90 -1.01 -29.53
CA ASP A 289 25.82 0.14 -29.42
C ASP A 289 25.64 1.09 -30.60
N ASN A 290 25.43 0.55 -31.79
CA ASN A 290 25.29 1.29 -33.04
C ASN A 290 24.45 0.51 -34.07
N ALA A 291 24.19 1.12 -35.22
CA ALA A 291 23.37 0.54 -36.28
C ALA A 291 23.95 -0.79 -36.83
N THR A 292 25.28 -0.94 -36.89
CA THR A 292 25.94 -2.17 -37.34
C THR A 292 25.66 -3.33 -36.38
N ALA A 293 25.75 -3.09 -35.06
CA ALA A 293 25.42 -4.08 -34.05
C ALA A 293 23.92 -4.37 -33.93
N CYS A 294 23.06 -3.49 -34.45
CA CYS A 294 21.63 -3.69 -34.48
C CYS A 294 21.18 -4.69 -35.56
N ALA A 295 21.96 -4.83 -36.64
CA ALA A 295 21.64 -5.76 -37.70
C ALA A 295 21.44 -7.20 -37.15
N PRO A 296 20.42 -7.93 -37.63
CA PRO A 296 20.09 -9.27 -37.16
C PRO A 296 21.16 -10.31 -37.46
#